data_AF-A0A962IQI2-F1
#
_entry.id   AF-A0A962IQI2-F1
#
_cell.length_a   1.000
_cell.length_b   1.000
_cell.length_c   1.000
_cell.angle_alpha   90.00
_cell.angle_beta   90.00
_cell.angle_gamma   90.00
#
_symmetry.space_group_name_H-M   'P 1'
#
loop_
_entity.id
_entity.type
_entity.pdbx_description
1 polymer ?
#
loop_
_entity_poly.entity_id
_entity_poly.type
_entity_poly.pdbx_seq_one_letter_code
_entity_poly.pdbx_strand_id
1 'polypeptide(L)'
;MSEVSLLQALIQGLLLFSLILAAFRARTVFGHGLLFLLLGGIEGLKYFLAGDVAMQIGGVPVALSSALYYPATLAAFLLVYLREDAVAARQLVWSLMFANVGLGLLIGLTALQQQADAASAAPAILGVLWRVLVGTALLFVGAIGTLLLYHRLQRWHWPWLAAALLSLSLMLLLDTLIYDGLTQHLGQVDWRQSWWTALAKALLLSEYLLLMWAYLHWVEASAAGRLEQARSDEEVWVLSYRERFARLQREVITDALTGSYNRRHLDHWLPDELRTLQLRGQPLALLLLDIDHFKQ
;
A
#
# COMPACT_ATOMS: atom_id res chain seq x y z
N MET A 1 31.56 -4.21 -6.78
CA MET A 1 30.61 -3.54 -5.86
C MET A 1 31.41 -2.87 -4.78
N SER A 2 31.10 -1.61 -4.46
CA SER A 2 31.66 -0.97 -3.26
C SER A 2 30.99 -1.55 -2.01
N GLU A 3 31.80 -1.86 -1.00
CA GLU A 3 31.33 -2.46 0.24
C GLU A 3 31.05 -1.37 1.29
N VAL A 4 29.84 -1.39 1.83
CA VAL A 4 29.39 -0.50 2.91
C VAL A 4 29.26 -1.32 4.18
N SER A 5 29.76 -0.79 5.30
CA SER A 5 29.61 -1.46 6.60
C SER A 5 28.18 -1.28 7.13
N LEU A 6 27.74 -2.20 8.00
CA LEU A 6 26.42 -2.08 8.66
C LEU A 6 26.25 -0.75 9.40
N LEU A 7 27.31 -0.28 10.06
CA LEU A 7 27.30 1.01 10.77
C LEU A 7 27.09 2.18 9.79
N GLN A 8 27.78 2.17 8.64
CA GLN A 8 27.59 3.19 7.61
C GLN A 8 26.16 3.20 7.07
N ALA A 9 25.57 2.02 6.87
CA ALA A 9 24.20 1.90 6.41
C ALA A 9 23.18 2.40 7.43
N LEU A 10 23.36 2.11 8.73
CA LEU A 10 22.53 2.68 9.79
C LEU A 10 22.63 4.20 9.84
N ILE A 11 23.84 4.77 9.73
CA ILE A 11 24.03 6.22 9.67
C ILE A 11 23.31 6.82 8.44
N GLN A 12 23.42 6.18 7.27
CA GLN A 12 22.70 6.60 6.07
C GLN A 12 21.18 6.49 6.24
N GLY A 13 20.70 5.43 6.89
CA GLY A 13 19.29 5.20 7.19
C GLY A 13 18.72 6.28 8.10
N LEU A 14 19.44 6.60 9.17
CA LEU A 14 19.11 7.68 10.09
C LEU A 14 19.02 9.03 9.36
N LEU A 15 20.01 9.36 8.53
CA LEU A 15 20.02 10.61 7.75
C LEU A 15 18.86 10.66 6.74
N LEU A 16 18.67 9.58 5.98
CA LEU A 16 17.61 9.44 4.99
C LEU A 16 16.22 9.63 5.62
N PHE A 17 15.94 8.89 6.68
CA PHE A 17 14.61 8.91 7.27
C PHE A 17 14.37 10.20 8.06
N SER A 18 15.41 10.80 8.66
CA SER A 18 15.33 12.15 9.23
C SER A 18 14.99 13.20 8.15
N LEU A 19 15.55 13.09 6.95
CA LEU A 19 15.24 13.96 5.81
C LEU A 19 13.77 13.77 5.36
N ILE A 20 13.28 12.53 5.31
CA ILE A 20 11.87 12.22 5.02
C ILE A 20 10.96 12.87 6.07
N LEU A 21 11.29 12.74 7.36
CA LEU A 21 10.51 13.35 8.45
C LEU A 21 10.54 14.88 8.40
N ALA A 22 11.68 15.48 8.05
CA ALA A 22 11.80 16.92 7.86
C ALA A 22 10.94 17.41 6.67
N ALA A 23 10.98 16.71 5.54
CA ALA A 23 10.13 16.99 4.38
C ALA A 23 8.64 16.80 4.70
N PHE A 24 8.31 15.75 5.47
CA PHE A 24 6.96 15.52 5.97
C PHE A 24 6.51 16.66 6.90
N ARG A 25 7.34 17.15 7.82
CA ARG A 25 7.01 18.30 8.67
C ARG A 25 6.75 19.57 7.86
N ALA A 26 7.57 19.80 6.84
CA ALA A 26 7.47 20.95 5.95
C ALA A 26 6.15 20.99 5.14
N ARG A 27 5.37 19.90 5.13
CA ARG A 27 4.04 19.86 4.49
C ARG A 27 3.06 20.90 5.01
N THR A 28 3.22 21.33 6.26
CA THR A 28 2.39 22.37 6.86
C THR A 28 2.57 23.74 6.20
N VAL A 29 3.68 23.94 5.48
CA VAL A 29 4.01 25.18 4.77
C VAL A 29 3.94 25.00 3.26
N PHE A 30 4.52 23.91 2.73
CA PHE A 30 4.68 23.68 1.29
C PHE A 30 3.69 22.67 0.70
N GLY A 31 2.78 22.11 1.51
CA GLY A 31 2.00 20.94 1.14
C GLY A 31 2.86 19.68 0.94
N HIS A 32 2.26 18.60 0.47
CA HIS A 32 2.95 17.30 0.34
C HIS A 32 3.96 17.23 -0.81
N GLY A 33 4.01 18.25 -1.67
CA GLY A 33 4.85 18.26 -2.88
C GLY A 33 6.34 18.04 -2.60
N LEU A 34 6.88 18.62 -1.52
CA LEU A 34 8.29 18.44 -1.16
C LEU A 34 8.61 16.98 -0.79
N LEU A 35 7.72 16.34 -0.04
CA LEU A 35 7.85 14.93 0.32
C LEU A 35 7.76 14.03 -0.91
N PHE A 36 6.81 14.31 -1.80
CA PHE A 36 6.60 13.51 -3.02
C PHE A 36 7.80 13.62 -3.96
N LEU A 37 8.37 14.83 -4.10
CA LEU A 37 9.58 15.06 -4.86
C LEU A 37 10.77 14.29 -4.26
N LEU A 38 10.95 14.38 -2.95
CA LEU A 38 12.03 13.67 -2.25
C LEU A 38 11.93 12.15 -2.44
N LEU A 39 10.75 11.57 -2.19
CA LEU A 39 10.53 10.14 -2.33
C LEU A 39 10.66 9.69 -3.79
N GLY A 40 10.15 10.46 -4.76
CA GLY A 40 10.36 10.20 -6.18
C GLY A 40 11.84 10.22 -6.58
N GLY A 41 12.63 11.16 -6.03
CA GLY A 41 14.08 11.21 -6.22
C GLY A 41 14.81 10.01 -5.62
N ILE A 42 14.42 9.58 -4.42
CA ILE A 42 14.95 8.37 -3.76
C ILE A 42 14.67 7.13 -4.61
N GLU A 43 13.46 7.01 -5.16
CA GLU A 43 13.13 5.88 -6.03
C GLU A 43 13.99 5.84 -7.29
N GLY A 44 14.36 6.99 -7.86
CA GLY A 44 15.33 7.04 -8.95
C GLY A 44 16.74 6.61 -8.55
N LEU A 45 17.25 7.15 -7.43
CA LEU A 45 18.57 6.78 -6.90
C LEU A 45 18.72 5.28 -6.65
N LYS A 46 17.64 4.61 -6.23
CA LYS A 46 17.59 3.16 -6.02
C LYS A 46 18.05 2.38 -7.26
N TYR A 47 17.66 2.79 -8.46
CA TYR A 47 18.03 2.10 -9.70
C TYR A 47 19.48 2.34 -10.12
N PHE A 48 20.02 3.54 -9.86
CA PHE A 48 21.43 3.84 -10.13
C PHE A 48 22.37 3.13 -9.16
N LEU A 49 21.95 2.94 -7.91
CA LEU A 49 22.75 2.25 -6.89
C LEU A 49 22.55 0.73 -6.91
N ALA A 50 21.52 0.24 -7.61
CA ALA A 50 21.21 -1.18 -7.70
C ALA A 50 22.31 -1.92 -8.47
N GLY A 51 23.10 -2.70 -7.75
CA GLY A 51 24.18 -3.51 -8.33
C GLY A 51 25.59 -2.95 -8.10
N ASP A 52 25.72 -1.69 -7.66
CA ASP A 52 27.02 -1.05 -7.46
C ASP A 52 27.43 -0.96 -5.99
N VAL A 53 26.46 -0.90 -5.08
CA VAL A 53 26.70 -0.72 -3.64
C VAL A 53 25.99 -1.82 -2.86
N ALA A 54 26.77 -2.60 -2.11
CA ALA A 54 26.24 -3.64 -1.22
C ALA A 54 26.80 -3.51 0.18
N MET A 55 25.98 -3.88 1.15
CA MET A 55 26.39 -4.07 2.52
C MET A 55 26.78 -5.52 2.75
N GLN A 56 27.91 -5.76 3.42
CA GLN A 56 28.32 -7.11 3.81
C GLN A 56 27.73 -7.47 5.17
N ILE A 57 26.78 -8.40 5.20
CA ILE A 57 26.18 -8.93 6.45
C ILE A 57 26.34 -10.44 6.45
N GLY A 58 27.04 -10.99 7.46
CA GLY A 58 27.25 -12.44 7.56
C GLY A 58 27.99 -13.06 6.36
N GLY A 59 28.84 -12.27 5.69
CA GLY A 59 29.57 -12.66 4.48
C GLY A 59 28.70 -12.74 3.22
N VAL A 60 27.48 -12.19 3.26
CA VAL A 60 26.54 -12.16 2.14
C VAL A 60 26.34 -10.72 1.69
N PRO A 61 26.49 -10.42 0.39
CA PRO A 61 26.25 -9.08 -0.13
C PRO A 61 24.75 -8.80 -0.21
N VAL A 62 24.31 -7.81 0.55
CA VAL A 62 22.94 -7.29 0.54
C VAL A 62 22.91 -5.97 -0.21
N ALA A 63 22.09 -5.87 -1.26
CA ALA A 63 21.97 -4.64 -2.04
C ALA A 63 21.47 -3.48 -1.14
N LEU A 64 22.29 -2.43 -1.04
CA LEU A 64 21.96 -1.28 -0.18
C LEU A 64 20.68 -0.59 -0.64
N SER A 65 20.44 -0.56 -1.95
CA SER A 65 19.26 0.08 -2.54
C SER A 65 17.94 -0.57 -2.09
N SER A 66 17.93 -1.89 -1.97
CA SER A 66 16.76 -2.67 -1.51
C SER A 66 16.61 -2.62 0.00
N ALA A 67 17.71 -2.67 0.76
CA ALA A 67 17.66 -2.68 2.22
C ALA A 67 17.36 -1.30 2.83
N LEU A 68 17.87 -0.22 2.23
CA LEU A 68 17.81 1.14 2.77
C LEU A 68 16.58 1.91 2.29
N TYR A 69 16.45 2.10 0.97
CA TYR A 69 15.47 3.03 0.40
C TYR A 69 14.06 2.45 0.39
N TYR A 70 13.91 1.18 0.02
CA TYR A 70 12.57 0.60 -0.12
C TYR A 70 11.76 0.53 1.18
N PRO A 71 12.33 0.06 2.33
CA PRO A 71 11.62 0.14 3.61
C PRO A 71 11.34 1.58 4.04
N ALA A 72 12.23 2.53 3.73
CA ALA A 72 12.03 3.94 4.03
C ALA A 72 10.81 4.50 3.26
N THR A 73 10.66 4.17 1.98
CA THR A 73 9.51 4.57 1.16
C THR A 73 8.20 3.99 1.71
N LEU A 74 8.16 2.70 2.06
CA LEU A 74 6.94 2.10 2.63
C LEU A 74 6.60 2.64 4.03
N ALA A 75 7.61 2.89 4.87
CA ALA A 75 7.42 3.53 6.17
C ALA A 75 6.92 4.98 6.02
N ALA A 76 7.46 5.74 5.08
CA ALA A 76 7.00 7.09 4.75
C ALA A 76 5.54 7.09 4.24
N PHE A 77 5.18 6.10 3.43
CA PHE A 77 3.80 5.91 2.99
C PHE A 77 2.86 5.64 4.16
N LEU A 78 3.24 4.74 5.08
CA LEU A 78 2.44 4.50 6.29
C LEU A 78 2.35 5.75 7.16
N LEU A 79 3.44 6.51 7.31
CA LEU A 79 3.44 7.80 8.02
C LEU A 79 2.40 8.77 7.44
N VAL A 80 2.40 8.94 6.12
CA VAL A 80 1.41 9.80 5.44
C VAL A 80 0.00 9.29 5.72
N TYR A 81 -0.25 7.98 5.59
CA TYR A 81 -1.55 7.41 5.89
C TYR A 81 -2.00 7.61 7.34
N LEU A 82 -1.09 7.53 8.32
CA LEU A 82 -1.42 7.67 9.73
C LEU A 82 -1.76 9.11 10.15
N ARG A 83 -1.35 10.09 9.36
CA ARG A 83 -1.38 11.51 9.75
C ARG A 83 -2.21 12.38 8.84
N GLU A 84 -2.32 11.97 7.60
CA GLU A 84 -3.08 12.61 6.55
C GLU A 84 -4.23 11.70 6.13
N ASP A 85 -5.07 12.17 5.22
CA ASP A 85 -6.20 11.39 4.75
C ASP A 85 -5.76 10.32 3.73
N ALA A 86 -6.66 9.36 3.50
CA ALA A 86 -6.49 8.33 2.46
C ALA A 86 -6.24 8.91 1.06
N VAL A 87 -6.64 10.16 0.82
CA VAL A 87 -6.37 10.88 -0.44
C VAL A 87 -4.88 11.17 -0.58
N ALA A 88 -4.22 11.71 0.46
CA ALA A 88 -2.80 12.04 0.42
C ALA A 88 -1.94 10.77 0.26
N ALA A 89 -2.29 9.69 0.98
CA ALA A 89 -1.62 8.40 0.83
C ALA A 89 -1.76 7.84 -0.60
N ARG A 90 -2.94 7.96 -1.21
CA ARG A 90 -3.18 7.54 -2.60
C ARG A 90 -2.40 8.40 -3.60
N GLN A 91 -2.36 9.72 -3.40
CA GLN A 91 -1.56 10.63 -4.23
C GLN A 91 -0.07 10.30 -4.17
N LEU A 92 0.45 9.95 -2.98
CA LEU A 92 1.83 9.51 -2.84
C LEU A 92 2.11 8.26 -3.68
N VAL A 93 1.26 7.22 -3.58
CA VAL A 93 1.43 5.99 -4.35
C VAL A 93 1.42 6.27 -5.85
N TRP A 94 0.45 7.06 -6.33
CA TRP A 94 0.43 7.45 -7.75
C TRP A 94 1.68 8.23 -8.15
N SER A 95 2.13 9.17 -7.32
CA SER A 95 3.33 9.97 -7.57
C SER A 95 4.57 9.07 -7.73
N LEU A 96 4.74 8.08 -6.86
CA LEU A 96 5.85 7.12 -6.92
C LEU A 96 5.74 6.20 -8.15
N MET A 97 4.53 5.74 -8.49
CA MET A 97 4.34 4.93 -9.69
C MET A 97 4.68 5.70 -10.97
N PHE A 98 4.20 6.93 -11.10
CA PHE A 98 4.52 7.78 -12.26
C PHE A 98 6.01 8.13 -12.31
N ALA A 99 6.64 8.42 -11.15
CA ALA A 99 8.08 8.64 -11.08
C ALA A 99 8.85 7.40 -11.58
N ASN A 100 8.51 6.20 -11.10
CA ASN A 100 9.21 4.98 -11.48
C ASN A 100 8.99 4.59 -12.94
N VAL A 101 7.76 4.70 -13.45
CA VAL A 101 7.47 4.44 -14.87
C VAL A 101 8.19 5.46 -15.76
N GLY A 102 8.14 6.74 -15.40
CA GLY A 102 8.82 7.80 -16.15
C GLY A 102 10.34 7.62 -16.16
N LEU A 103 10.94 7.34 -15.01
CA LEU A 103 12.38 7.07 -14.89
C LEU A 103 12.78 5.81 -15.66
N GLY A 104 12.00 4.73 -15.56
CA GLY A 104 12.24 3.50 -16.32
C GLY A 104 12.25 3.73 -17.82
N LEU A 105 11.28 4.52 -18.32
CA LEU A 105 11.20 4.88 -19.73
C LEU A 105 12.43 5.71 -20.16
N LEU A 106 12.83 6.71 -19.38
CA LEU A 106 14.00 7.54 -19.66
C LEU A 106 15.31 6.73 -19.64
N ILE A 107 15.48 5.84 -18.65
CA ILE A 107 16.63 4.94 -18.57
C ILE A 107 16.67 4.03 -19.80
N GLY A 108 15.53 3.45 -20.19
CA GLY A 108 15.43 2.61 -21.39
C GLY A 108 15.78 3.35 -22.68
N LEU A 109 15.27 4.57 -22.86
CA LEU A 109 15.59 5.41 -24.03
C LEU A 109 17.07 5.79 -24.08
N THR A 110 17.66 6.16 -22.94
CA THR A 110 19.09 6.51 -22.86
C THR A 110 19.97 5.30 -23.19
N ALA A 111 19.58 4.11 -22.72
CA ALA A 111 20.29 2.88 -23.02
C ALA A 111 20.25 2.53 -24.52
N LEU A 112 19.13 2.79 -25.22
CA LEU A 112 19.05 2.64 -26.68
C LEU A 112 19.98 3.60 -27.42
N GLN A 113 20.18 4.82 -26.91
CA GLN A 113 21.04 5.82 -27.54
C GLN A 113 22.54 5.54 -27.38
N GLN A 114 22.94 4.88 -26.29
CA GLN A 114 24.36 4.57 -26.02
C GLN A 114 24.89 3.38 -26.82
N GLN A 115 24.02 2.51 -27.33
CA GLN A 115 24.46 1.31 -28.06
C GLN A 115 24.40 1.52 -29.57
N ALA A 116 25.50 1.19 -30.25
CA ALA A 116 25.64 1.32 -31.70
C ALA A 116 24.76 0.32 -32.48
N ASP A 117 24.36 -0.79 -31.85
CA ASP A 117 23.49 -1.82 -32.42
C ASP A 117 22.33 -2.14 -31.47
N ALA A 118 21.11 -1.86 -31.92
CA ALA A 118 19.89 -2.05 -31.14
C ALA A 118 19.58 -3.53 -30.85
N ALA A 119 20.01 -4.45 -31.71
CA ALA A 119 19.70 -5.87 -31.57
C ALA A 119 20.48 -6.52 -30.41
N SER A 120 21.75 -6.15 -30.24
CA SER A 120 22.58 -6.61 -29.11
C SER A 120 22.22 -5.91 -27.79
N ALA A 121 21.64 -4.71 -27.85
CA ALA A 121 21.19 -3.95 -26.69
C ALA A 121 19.90 -4.47 -26.05
N ALA A 122 19.01 -5.06 -26.85
CA ALA A 122 17.62 -5.36 -26.46
C ALA A 122 17.50 -6.19 -25.17
N PRO A 123 18.28 -7.28 -24.94
CA PRO A 123 18.15 -8.08 -23.72
C PRO A 123 18.48 -7.31 -22.43
N ALA A 124 19.53 -6.48 -22.46
CA ALA A 124 19.95 -5.69 -21.30
C ALA A 124 18.90 -4.62 -20.95
N ILE A 125 18.35 -3.96 -21.96
CA ILE A 125 17.32 -2.93 -21.81
C ILE A 125 16.03 -3.54 -21.30
N LEU A 126 15.58 -4.66 -21.88
CA LEU A 126 14.42 -5.41 -21.41
C LEU A 126 14.59 -5.86 -19.95
N GLY A 127 15.79 -6.29 -19.54
CA GLY A 127 16.07 -6.63 -18.14
C GLY A 127 15.99 -5.45 -17.18
N VAL A 128 16.42 -4.25 -17.58
CA VAL A 128 16.25 -3.02 -16.77
C VAL A 128 14.77 -2.65 -16.67
N LEU A 129 14.05 -2.60 -17.80
CA LEU A 129 12.61 -2.28 -17.82
C LEU A 129 11.79 -3.29 -17.01
N TRP A 130 12.13 -4.58 -17.10
CA TRP A 130 11.51 -5.63 -16.30
C TRP A 130 11.70 -5.39 -14.80
N ARG A 131 12.93 -5.10 -14.35
CA ARG A 131 13.22 -4.79 -12.94
C ARG A 131 12.48 -3.54 -12.45
N VAL A 132 12.35 -2.52 -13.30
CA VAL A 132 11.57 -1.31 -12.97
C VAL A 132 10.09 -1.65 -12.83
N LEU A 133 9.53 -2.41 -13.78
CA LEU A 133 8.12 -2.82 -13.77
C LEU A 133 7.79 -3.66 -12.54
N VAL A 134 8.58 -4.72 -12.28
CA VAL A 134 8.40 -5.59 -11.12
C VAL A 134 8.52 -4.80 -9.82
N GLY A 135 9.56 -3.97 -9.69
CA GLY A 135 9.76 -3.15 -8.49
C GLY A 135 8.62 -2.15 -8.25
N THR A 136 8.06 -1.58 -9.32
CA THR A 136 6.93 -0.63 -9.22
C THR A 136 5.63 -1.33 -8.85
N ALA A 137 5.37 -2.50 -9.44
CA ALA A 137 4.21 -3.31 -9.09
C ALA A 137 4.29 -3.78 -7.63
N LEU A 138 5.47 -4.23 -7.18
CA LEU A 138 5.68 -4.61 -5.79
C LEU A 138 5.54 -3.44 -4.82
N LEU A 139 6.01 -2.24 -5.16
CA LEU A 139 5.77 -1.05 -4.34
C LEU A 139 4.28 -0.76 -4.18
N PHE A 140 3.50 -0.86 -5.27
CA PHE A 140 2.06 -0.65 -5.25
C PHE A 140 1.32 -1.68 -4.39
N VAL A 141 1.60 -2.96 -4.63
CA VAL A 141 1.04 -4.07 -3.83
C VAL A 141 1.52 -3.97 -2.38
N GLY A 142 2.76 -3.54 -2.17
CA GLY A 142 3.39 -3.28 -0.88
C GLY A 142 2.65 -2.23 -0.07
N ALA A 143 2.36 -1.09 -0.68
CA ALA A 143 1.62 -0.01 -0.07
C ALA A 143 0.20 -0.47 0.34
N ILE A 144 -0.55 -1.06 -0.59
CA ILE A 144 -1.92 -1.55 -0.31
C ILE A 144 -1.92 -2.66 0.74
N GLY A 145 -1.04 -3.66 0.57
CA GLY A 145 -0.90 -4.80 1.48
C GLY A 145 -0.56 -4.36 2.90
N THR A 146 0.35 -3.39 3.03
CA THR A 146 0.70 -2.79 4.34
C THR A 146 -0.53 -2.16 4.99
N LEU A 147 -1.34 -1.38 4.26
CA LEU A 147 -2.56 -0.77 4.84
C LEU A 147 -3.58 -1.82 5.27
N LEU A 148 -3.86 -2.80 4.41
CA LEU A 148 -4.84 -3.85 4.70
C LEU A 148 -4.44 -4.66 5.93
N LEU A 149 -3.16 -5.01 6.03
CA LEU A 149 -2.62 -5.77 7.16
C LEU A 149 -2.57 -4.92 8.42
N TYR A 150 -2.12 -3.66 8.33
CA TYR A 150 -2.11 -2.72 9.44
C TYR A 150 -3.52 -2.58 10.04
N HIS A 151 -4.51 -2.31 9.19
CA HIS A 151 -5.90 -2.16 9.64
C HIS A 151 -6.47 -3.47 10.19
N ARG A 152 -6.10 -4.63 9.63
CA ARG A 152 -6.48 -5.94 10.19
C ARG A 152 -5.93 -6.14 11.60
N LEU A 153 -4.67 -5.78 11.84
CA LEU A 153 -4.03 -5.90 13.16
C LEU A 153 -4.62 -4.90 14.17
N GLN A 154 -4.98 -3.70 13.72
CA GLN A 154 -5.66 -2.71 14.55
C GLN A 154 -7.04 -3.22 15.03
N ARG A 155 -7.79 -3.98 14.23
CA ARG A 155 -9.04 -4.63 14.67
C ARG A 155 -8.84 -5.61 15.81
N TRP A 156 -7.67 -6.26 15.88
CA TRP A 156 -7.30 -7.13 17.00
C TRP A 156 -6.60 -6.39 18.14
N HIS A 157 -6.76 -5.07 18.20
CA HIS A 157 -6.35 -4.25 19.31
C HIS A 157 -4.84 -4.14 19.53
N TRP A 158 -4.03 -4.47 18.52
CA TRP A 158 -2.56 -4.33 18.59
C TRP A 158 -2.16 -2.86 18.75
N PRO A 159 -1.13 -2.54 19.55
CA PRO A 159 -0.60 -1.18 19.60
C PRO A 159 -0.09 -0.76 18.21
N TRP A 160 -0.31 0.51 17.84
CA TRP A 160 -0.08 0.98 16.47
C TRP A 160 1.34 0.70 15.97
N LEU A 161 2.35 0.86 16.83
CA LEU A 161 3.75 0.64 16.48
C LEU A 161 4.02 -0.84 16.19
N ALA A 162 3.44 -1.75 16.97
CA ALA A 162 3.58 -3.19 16.73
C ALA A 162 2.82 -3.62 15.47
N ALA A 163 1.64 -3.06 15.22
CA ALA A 163 0.89 -3.29 14.00
C ALA A 163 1.66 -2.80 12.76
N ALA A 164 2.30 -1.62 12.85
CA ALA A 164 3.14 -1.07 11.78
C ALA A 164 4.39 -1.92 11.54
N LEU A 165 5.09 -2.33 12.60
CA LEU A 165 6.27 -3.19 12.51
C LEU A 165 5.92 -4.53 11.86
N LEU A 166 4.85 -5.19 12.32
CA LEU A 166 4.44 -6.48 11.79
C LEU A 166 3.94 -6.37 10.35
N SER A 167 3.16 -5.34 10.02
CA SER A 167 2.62 -5.17 8.67
C SER A 167 3.72 -4.90 7.65
N LEU A 168 4.62 -3.96 7.94
CA LEU A 168 5.74 -3.61 7.07
C LEU A 168 6.74 -4.76 6.97
N SER A 169 7.09 -5.42 8.08
CA SER A 169 8.04 -6.55 8.04
C SER A 169 7.51 -7.72 7.21
N LEU A 170 6.23 -8.08 7.36
CA LEU A 170 5.64 -9.15 6.55
C LEU A 170 5.63 -8.77 5.06
N MET A 171 5.28 -7.52 4.75
CA MET A 171 5.23 -7.06 3.36
C MET A 171 6.62 -6.99 2.73
N LEU A 172 7.65 -6.58 3.47
CA LEU A 172 9.04 -6.55 3.02
C LEU A 172 9.63 -7.96 2.82
N LEU A 173 9.21 -8.92 3.63
CA LEU A 173 9.56 -10.33 3.44
C LEU A 173 8.97 -10.85 2.13
N LEU A 174 7.66 -10.66 1.92
CA LEU A 174 6.97 -11.07 0.69
C LEU A 174 7.56 -10.39 -0.54
N ASP A 175 7.82 -9.08 -0.46
CA ASP A 175 8.49 -8.30 -1.50
C ASP A 175 9.83 -8.94 -1.89
N THR A 176 10.68 -9.28 -0.92
CA THR A 176 12.00 -9.86 -1.19
C THR A 176 11.89 -11.21 -1.90
N LEU A 177 11.00 -12.09 -1.42
CA LEU A 177 10.80 -13.41 -2.01
C LEU A 177 10.22 -13.34 -3.43
N ILE A 178 9.23 -12.46 -3.65
CA ILE A 178 8.60 -12.29 -4.95
C ILE A 178 9.56 -11.61 -5.93
N TYR A 179 10.30 -10.59 -5.49
CA TYR A 179 11.27 -9.90 -6.32
C TYR A 179 12.37 -10.85 -6.80
N ASP A 180 12.97 -11.63 -5.91
CA ASP A 180 14.02 -12.58 -6.28
C ASP A 180 13.46 -13.68 -7.21
N GLY A 181 12.26 -14.18 -6.94
CA GLY A 181 11.61 -15.20 -7.79
C GLY A 181 11.21 -14.70 -9.19
N LEU A 182 10.93 -13.40 -9.36
CA LEU A 182 10.55 -12.81 -10.64
C LEU A 182 11.72 -12.23 -11.44
N THR A 183 12.81 -11.84 -10.78
CA THR A 183 13.95 -11.20 -11.44
C THR A 183 15.13 -12.13 -11.65
N GLN A 184 15.27 -13.18 -10.84
CA GLN A 184 16.23 -14.25 -11.08
C GLN A 184 15.55 -15.38 -11.85
N HIS A 185 16.28 -16.10 -12.70
CA HIS A 185 15.73 -17.26 -13.40
C HIS A 185 15.26 -18.31 -12.36
N LEU A 186 14.02 -18.79 -12.48
CA LEU A 186 13.43 -19.81 -11.61
C LEU A 186 14.38 -21.03 -11.51
N GLY A 187 15.06 -21.17 -10.39
CA GLY A 187 16.09 -22.21 -10.15
C GLY A 187 17.49 -21.68 -9.77
N GLN A 188 17.77 -20.39 -9.93
CA GLN A 188 19.02 -19.74 -9.50
C GLN A 188 18.86 -18.84 -8.26
N VAL A 189 17.70 -18.85 -7.62
CA VAL A 189 17.44 -18.03 -6.43
C VAL A 189 18.35 -18.46 -5.29
N ASP A 190 19.23 -17.55 -4.87
CA ASP A 190 20.00 -17.72 -3.65
C ASP A 190 19.14 -17.38 -2.42
N TRP A 191 18.45 -18.39 -1.89
CA TRP A 191 17.61 -18.26 -0.70
C TRP A 191 18.37 -17.73 0.52
N ARG A 192 19.68 -18.01 0.63
CA ARG A 192 20.50 -17.47 1.72
C ARG A 192 20.61 -15.96 1.57
N GLN A 193 20.82 -15.46 0.35
CA GLN A 193 20.85 -14.02 0.06
C GLN A 193 19.50 -13.34 0.32
N SER A 194 18.39 -13.97 -0.06
CA SER A 194 17.03 -13.45 0.20
C SER A 194 16.77 -13.29 1.70
N TRP A 195 17.15 -14.28 2.52
CA TRP A 195 16.98 -14.21 3.98
C TRP A 195 17.79 -13.08 4.62
N TRP A 196 19.06 -12.92 4.23
CA TRP A 196 19.89 -11.82 4.75
C TRP A 196 19.38 -10.45 4.30
N THR A 197 18.84 -10.36 3.08
CA THR A 197 18.21 -9.13 2.57
C THR A 197 16.96 -8.78 3.38
N ALA A 198 16.10 -9.76 3.66
CA ALA A 198 14.92 -9.55 4.49
C ALA A 198 15.27 -9.13 5.92
N LEU A 199 16.31 -9.73 6.52
CA LEU A 199 16.79 -9.35 7.85
C LEU A 199 17.34 -7.92 7.88
N ALA A 200 18.13 -7.54 6.87
CA ALA A 200 18.65 -6.18 6.74
C ALA A 200 17.53 -5.14 6.63
N LYS A 201 16.51 -5.43 5.80
CA LYS A 201 15.31 -4.62 5.67
C LYS A 201 14.58 -4.47 7.01
N ALA A 202 14.41 -5.56 7.76
CA ALA A 202 13.74 -5.53 9.06
C ALA A 202 14.52 -4.72 10.11
N LEU A 203 15.86 -4.83 10.13
CA LEU A 203 16.71 -4.06 11.01
C LEU A 203 16.60 -2.55 10.72
N LEU A 204 16.76 -2.13 9.46
CA LEU A 204 16.63 -0.72 9.07
C LEU A 204 15.20 -0.19 9.26
N LEU A 205 14.19 -1.02 8.99
CA LEU A 205 12.79 -0.68 9.29
C LEU A 205 12.59 -0.38 10.78
N SER A 206 13.22 -1.14 11.67
CA SER A 206 13.10 -0.90 13.11
C SER A 206 13.66 0.47 13.52
N GLU A 207 14.76 0.90 12.91
CA GLU A 207 15.31 2.26 13.05
C GLU A 207 14.31 3.32 12.56
N TYR A 208 13.74 3.12 11.35
CA TYR A 208 12.78 4.06 10.78
C TYR A 208 11.52 4.20 11.64
N LEU A 209 11.01 3.08 12.18
CA LEU A 209 9.85 3.09 13.05
C LEU A 209 10.15 3.73 14.40
N LEU A 210 11.38 3.60 14.93
CA LEU A 210 11.81 4.32 16.13
C LEU A 210 11.84 5.83 15.89
N LEU A 211 12.41 6.27 14.76
CA LEU A 211 12.42 7.69 14.37
C LEU A 211 11.00 8.22 14.13
N MET A 212 10.15 7.43 13.48
CA MET A 212 8.75 7.77 13.25
C MET A 212 7.98 7.91 14.57
N TRP A 213 8.16 6.96 15.49
CA TRP A 213 7.58 7.01 16.82
C TRP A 213 8.02 8.27 17.58
N ALA A 214 9.33 8.55 17.60
CA ALA A 214 9.91 9.74 18.23
C ALA A 214 9.33 11.03 17.63
N TYR A 215 9.25 11.11 16.32
CA TYR A 215 8.67 12.25 15.61
C TYR A 215 7.19 12.46 15.95
N LEU A 216 6.39 11.40 15.90
CA LEU A 216 4.97 11.48 16.21
C LEU A 216 4.70 11.83 17.68
N HIS A 217 5.56 11.38 18.59
CA HIS A 217 5.40 11.62 20.02
C HIS A 217 5.87 13.01 20.45
N TRP A 218 7.01 13.50 19.94
CA TRP A 218 7.60 14.77 20.39
C TRP A 218 7.31 15.96 19.48
N VAL A 219 7.29 15.75 18.16
CA VAL A 219 7.09 16.85 17.21
C VAL A 219 5.61 17.07 16.94
N GLU A 220 4.88 15.98 16.75
CA GLU A 220 3.46 16.06 16.45
C GLU A 220 2.58 15.51 17.56
N ALA A 221 2.94 15.71 18.83
CA ALA A 221 2.30 15.16 20.04
C ALA A 221 0.75 15.14 20.04
N SER A 222 0.09 16.11 19.40
CA SER A 222 -1.36 16.11 19.12
C SER A 222 -1.83 14.92 18.26
N ALA A 223 -0.92 14.06 17.79
CA ALA A 223 -1.11 12.83 17.01
C ALA A 223 -1.54 11.64 17.83
N ALA A 224 -0.81 11.43 18.94
CA ALA A 224 -0.83 10.17 19.66
C ALA A 224 -2.21 9.99 20.30
N GLY A 225 -2.74 11.07 20.88
CA GLY A 225 -4.13 11.11 21.36
C GLY A 225 -5.18 10.99 20.25
N ARG A 226 -4.90 11.47 19.02
CA ARG A 226 -5.82 11.33 17.87
C ARG A 226 -5.86 9.91 17.30
N LEU A 227 -4.79 9.12 17.37
CA LEU A 227 -4.82 7.71 16.95
C LEU A 227 -5.60 6.85 17.96
N GLU A 228 -5.50 7.16 19.24
CA GLU A 228 -6.31 6.52 20.29
C GLU A 228 -7.78 6.98 20.25
N GLN A 229 -8.06 8.27 20.01
CA GLN A 229 -9.42 8.79 19.84
C GLN A 229 -10.07 8.40 18.50
N ALA A 230 -9.32 8.40 17.39
CA ALA A 230 -9.83 7.93 16.10
C ALA A 230 -10.17 6.44 16.16
N ARG A 231 -9.46 5.66 16.99
CA ARG A 231 -9.79 4.26 17.24
C ARG A 231 -11.11 4.09 17.99
N SER A 232 -11.40 4.93 19.00
CA SER A 232 -12.72 4.93 19.63
C SER A 232 -13.82 5.46 18.70
N ASP A 233 -13.51 6.44 17.87
CA ASP A 233 -14.47 7.06 16.95
C ASP A 233 -14.76 6.18 15.73
N GLU A 234 -13.80 5.37 15.25
CA GLU A 234 -13.98 4.47 14.10
C GLU A 234 -14.95 3.33 14.42
N GLU A 235 -14.95 2.78 15.63
CA GLU A 235 -15.94 1.80 16.06
C GLU A 235 -17.36 2.39 16.07
N VAL A 236 -17.51 3.61 16.60
CA VAL A 236 -18.78 4.35 16.61
C VAL A 236 -19.20 4.74 15.19
N TRP A 237 -18.25 5.15 14.35
CA TRP A 237 -18.50 5.59 12.98
C TRP A 237 -18.91 4.42 12.08
N VAL A 238 -18.24 3.26 12.17
CA VAL A 238 -18.59 2.05 11.41
C VAL A 238 -19.99 1.57 11.77
N LEU A 239 -20.36 1.60 13.05
CA LEU A 239 -21.73 1.29 13.48
C LEU A 239 -22.73 2.28 12.86
N SER A 240 -22.45 3.60 12.98
CA SER A 240 -23.31 4.65 12.42
C SER A 240 -23.46 4.56 10.90
N TYR A 241 -22.39 4.19 10.19
CA TYR A 241 -22.38 4.05 8.73
C TYR A 241 -23.16 2.84 8.29
N ARG A 242 -23.02 1.69 8.97
CA ARG A 242 -23.83 0.50 8.70
C ARG A 242 -25.31 0.76 8.94
N GLU A 243 -25.66 1.47 10.00
CA GLU A 243 -27.04 1.84 10.30
C GLU A 243 -27.63 2.79 9.24
N ARG A 244 -26.88 3.83 8.85
CA ARG A 244 -27.28 4.76 7.79
C ARG A 244 -27.43 4.06 6.45
N PHE A 245 -26.48 3.18 6.10
CA PHE A 245 -26.54 2.41 4.86
C PHE A 245 -27.73 1.45 4.84
N ALA A 246 -27.96 0.71 5.94
CA ALA A 246 -29.12 -0.18 6.06
C ALA A 246 -30.46 0.59 6.06
N ARG A 247 -30.47 1.84 6.53
CA ARG A 247 -31.64 2.71 6.46
C ARG A 247 -31.90 3.20 5.03
N LEU A 248 -30.87 3.69 4.34
CA LEU A 248 -30.95 4.10 2.94
C LEU A 248 -31.36 2.93 2.04
N GLN A 249 -30.82 1.73 2.27
CA GLN A 249 -31.23 0.54 1.55
C GLN A 249 -32.71 0.23 1.75
N ARG A 250 -33.22 0.31 2.99
CA ARG A 250 -34.65 0.15 3.28
C ARG A 250 -35.50 1.18 2.55
N GLU A 251 -35.15 2.46 2.66
CA GLU A 251 -35.86 3.57 2.00
C GLU A 251 -35.92 3.41 0.46
N VAL A 252 -34.91 2.80 -0.15
CA VAL A 252 -34.88 2.53 -1.61
C VAL A 252 -35.78 1.37 -2.03
N ILE A 253 -35.99 0.37 -1.17
CA ILE A 253 -36.76 -0.84 -1.50
C ILE A 253 -38.18 -0.84 -0.91
N THR A 254 -38.52 0.10 -0.03
CA THR A 254 -39.85 0.21 0.58
C THR A 254 -40.64 1.39 0.02
N ASP A 255 -41.97 1.28 0.02
CA ASP A 255 -42.90 2.37 -0.24
C ASP A 255 -43.01 3.28 0.99
N ALA A 256 -42.92 4.59 0.77
CA ALA A 256 -42.84 5.57 1.86
C ALA A 256 -44.17 5.75 2.61
N LEU A 257 -45.31 5.46 1.99
CA LEU A 257 -46.64 5.62 2.58
C LEU A 257 -47.04 4.41 3.44
N THR A 258 -46.66 3.20 3.01
CA THR A 258 -47.15 1.95 3.60
C THR A 258 -46.06 1.13 4.32
N GLY A 259 -44.78 1.43 4.10
CA GLY A 259 -43.66 0.66 4.65
C GLY A 259 -43.48 -0.75 4.04
N SER A 260 -44.35 -1.13 3.10
CA SER A 260 -44.23 -2.39 2.34
C SER A 260 -43.11 -2.30 1.31
N TYR A 261 -42.61 -3.43 0.80
CA TYR A 261 -41.69 -3.41 -0.34
C TYR A 261 -42.34 -2.71 -1.54
N ASN A 262 -41.59 -1.85 -2.22
CA ASN A 262 -42.08 -1.16 -3.39
C ASN A 262 -42.12 -2.07 -4.62
N ARG A 263 -42.86 -1.64 -5.64
CA ARG A 263 -43.04 -2.39 -6.89
C ARG A 263 -41.72 -2.74 -7.58
N ARG A 264 -40.75 -1.82 -7.58
CA ARG A 264 -39.43 -2.05 -8.20
C ARG A 264 -38.68 -3.20 -7.54
N HIS A 265 -38.78 -3.33 -6.21
CA HIS A 265 -38.21 -4.45 -5.48
C HIS A 265 -38.90 -5.78 -5.85
N LEU A 266 -40.23 -5.80 -5.93
CA LEU A 266 -40.99 -6.98 -6.37
C LEU A 266 -40.61 -7.42 -7.79
N ASP A 267 -40.52 -6.47 -8.73
CA ASP A 267 -40.15 -6.74 -10.14
C ASP A 267 -38.76 -7.35 -10.28
N HIS A 268 -37.84 -7.03 -9.36
CA HIS A 268 -36.48 -7.57 -9.35
C HIS A 268 -36.37 -8.91 -8.63
N TRP A 269 -37.03 -9.06 -7.48
CA TRP A 269 -36.94 -10.26 -6.64
C TRP A 269 -37.76 -11.44 -7.18
N LEU A 270 -38.99 -11.19 -7.67
CA LEU A 270 -39.94 -12.23 -8.03
C LEU A 270 -39.44 -13.19 -9.14
N PRO A 271 -38.76 -12.73 -10.22
CA PRO A 271 -38.26 -13.63 -11.26
C PRO A 271 -37.19 -14.62 -10.77
N ASP A 272 -36.31 -14.19 -9.87
CA ASP A 272 -35.23 -15.01 -9.34
C ASP A 272 -35.76 -16.02 -8.30
N GLU A 273 -36.71 -15.61 -7.46
CA GLU A 273 -37.37 -16.50 -6.52
C GLU A 273 -38.20 -17.57 -7.26
N LEU A 274 -38.92 -17.19 -8.32
CA LEU A 274 -39.66 -18.13 -9.16
C LEU A 274 -38.76 -19.23 -9.75
N ARG A 275 -37.60 -18.86 -10.28
CA ARG A 275 -36.62 -19.84 -10.79
C ARG A 275 -36.14 -20.78 -9.69
N THR A 276 -35.85 -20.25 -8.52
CA THR A 276 -35.37 -21.03 -7.37
C THR A 276 -36.43 -22.04 -6.89
N LEU A 277 -37.68 -21.61 -6.79
CA LEU A 277 -38.80 -22.45 -6.36
C LEU A 277 -39.16 -23.50 -7.43
N GLN A 278 -39.09 -23.16 -8.71
CA GLN A 278 -39.26 -24.11 -9.82
C GLN A 278 -38.22 -25.22 -9.78
N LEU A 279 -36.94 -24.89 -9.56
CA LEU A 279 -35.87 -25.87 -9.42
C LEU A 279 -36.06 -26.79 -8.19
N ARG A 280 -36.68 -26.27 -7.14
CA ARG A 280 -36.96 -27.00 -5.90
C ARG A 280 -38.31 -27.72 -5.89
N GLY A 281 -39.11 -27.60 -6.95
CA GLY A 281 -40.46 -28.15 -7.03
C GLY A 281 -41.42 -27.59 -5.95
N GLN A 282 -41.16 -26.39 -5.44
CA GLN A 282 -41.97 -25.78 -4.38
C GLN A 282 -43.08 -24.90 -4.97
N PRO A 283 -44.33 -24.99 -4.47
CA PRO A 283 -45.43 -24.16 -4.93
C PRO A 283 -45.26 -22.70 -4.45
N LEU A 284 -45.59 -21.74 -5.32
CA LEU A 284 -45.67 -20.30 -5.01
C LEU A 284 -47.13 -19.82 -5.14
N ALA A 285 -47.58 -18.98 -4.21
CA ALA A 285 -48.85 -18.27 -4.32
C ALA A 285 -48.59 -16.74 -4.37
N LEU A 286 -49.33 -16.03 -5.21
CA LEU A 286 -49.29 -14.57 -5.32
C LEU A 286 -50.68 -14.01 -4.99
N LEU A 287 -50.74 -13.07 -4.04
CA LEU A 287 -51.96 -12.36 -3.68
C LEU A 287 -51.85 -10.91 -4.15
N LEU A 288 -52.79 -10.47 -4.98
CA LEU A 288 -52.93 -9.09 -5.42
C LEU A 288 -54.15 -8.48 -4.73
N LEU A 289 -53.94 -7.38 -4.02
CA LEU A 289 -54.96 -6.66 -3.26
C LEU A 289 -55.16 -5.30 -3.92
N ASP A 290 -56.41 -4.91 -4.16
CA ASP A 290 -56.79 -3.59 -4.66
C ASP A 290 -57.76 -2.92 -3.68
N ILE A 291 -57.71 -1.59 -3.59
CA ILE A 291 -58.59 -0.82 -2.71
C ILE A 291 -59.81 -0.36 -3.51
N ASP A 292 -60.98 -0.92 -3.21
CA ASP A 292 -62.23 -0.50 -3.82
C ASP A 292 -62.55 0.97 -3.49
N HIS A 293 -63.11 1.70 -4.46
CA HIS A 293 -63.51 3.11 -4.33
C HIS A 293 -62.40 4.11 -4.00
N PHE A 294 -61.11 3.81 -4.26
CA PHE A 294 -59.96 4.68 -3.92
C PHE A 294 -60.03 6.16 -4.40
N LYS A 295 -60.88 6.49 -5.39
CA LYS A 295 -61.00 7.83 -5.99
C LYS A 295 -62.26 8.62 -5.60
N GLN A 296 -63.18 8.07 -4.80
CA GLN A 296 -64.41 8.74 -4.37
C GLN A 296 -64.17 9.57 -3.10
#